data_AF-A0A0B2RM39-F1
#
_entry.id   AF-A0A0B2RM39-F1
#
_cell.length_a   1.000
_cell.length_b   1.000
_cell.length_c   1.000
_cell.angle_alpha   90.00
_cell.angle_beta   90.00
_cell.angle_gamma   90.00
#
_symmetry.space_group_name_H-M   'P 1'
#
loop_
_entity.id
_entity.type
_entity.pdbx_description
1 polymer ?
#
loop_
_entity_poly.entity_id
_entity_poly.type
_entity_poly.pdbx_seq_one_letter_code
_entity_poly.pdbx_strand_id
1 'polypeptide(L)'
;MVGDHGMVGTCDKKLVFLDDLAPWIQIPRDWVQYLTPILSIRPPPSVDPAHVVAKMNEGLNSGKVENGAKLRVYLKEDLPRRLHYSASDRIPPIIGLADEGFKVEQNRTGEKECGGAHGYDNAFFSMRTIFIGHGPRFARGKKIPSFENVEIYNLVTSILDIKGAPNNGSTSFPDSVLLPVA
;
A
#
# COMPACT_ATOMS: atom_id res chain seq x y z
N MET A 1 -20.70 10.09 -0.14
CA MET A 1 -20.35 8.76 0.39
C MET A 1 -19.01 8.37 -0.19
N VAL A 2 -18.12 7.87 0.66
CA VAL A 2 -16.75 7.47 0.28
C VAL A 2 -16.43 6.14 0.94
N GLY A 3 -15.47 5.41 0.39
CA GLY A 3 -14.73 4.39 1.11
C GLY A 3 -13.27 4.79 1.25
N ASP A 4 -12.52 4.03 2.03
CA ASP A 4 -11.09 4.23 2.30
C ASP A 4 -10.22 3.42 1.33
N HIS A 5 -10.55 2.14 1.16
CA HIS A 5 -9.86 1.21 0.25
C HIS A 5 -10.83 0.15 -0.28
N GLY A 6 -10.32 -0.72 -1.15
CA GLY A 6 -11.02 -1.93 -1.57
C GLY A 6 -10.62 -3.16 -0.74
N MET A 7 -10.78 -4.36 -1.30
CA MET A 7 -10.55 -5.64 -0.62
C MET A 7 -10.21 -6.72 -1.64
N VAL A 8 -9.32 -7.65 -1.29
CA VAL A 8 -9.04 -8.84 -2.09
C VAL A 8 -9.02 -10.08 -1.20
N GLY A 9 -9.49 -11.22 -1.74
CA GLY A 9 -9.44 -12.50 -1.05
C GLY A 9 -8.01 -13.02 -0.94
N THR A 10 -7.63 -13.47 0.25
CA THR A 10 -6.39 -14.19 0.52
C THR A 10 -6.76 -15.60 0.94
N CYS A 11 -6.60 -16.54 0.01
CA CYS A 11 -6.87 -17.97 0.21
C CYS A 11 -5.72 -18.79 -0.38
N ASP A 12 -5.62 -20.04 0.08
CA ASP A 12 -4.70 -21.06 -0.43
C ASP A 12 -3.22 -20.80 -0.16
N LYS A 13 -2.33 -21.50 -0.88
CA LYS A 13 -0.87 -21.52 -0.74
C LYS A 13 -0.18 -20.23 -1.22
N LYS A 14 -0.85 -19.08 -1.24
CA LYS A 14 -0.29 -17.77 -1.67
C LYS A 14 0.50 -17.11 -0.56
N LEU A 15 1.46 -17.86 0.00
CA LEU A 15 2.26 -17.45 1.14
C LEU A 15 3.72 -17.32 0.73
N VAL A 16 4.38 -16.31 1.27
CA VAL A 16 5.84 -16.17 1.27
C VAL A 16 6.29 -16.18 2.73
N PHE A 17 7.18 -17.11 3.09
CA PHE A 17 7.67 -17.23 4.47
C PHE A 17 9.05 -16.58 4.60
N LEU A 18 9.23 -15.72 5.61
CA LEU A 18 10.51 -15.05 5.84
C LEU A 18 11.61 -16.02 6.29
N ASP A 19 11.27 -17.04 7.08
CA ASP A 19 12.23 -18.02 7.56
C ASP A 19 12.82 -18.89 6.44
N ASP A 20 12.13 -19.02 5.30
CA ASP A 20 12.66 -19.71 4.11
C ASP A 20 13.85 -18.95 3.48
N LEU A 21 14.09 -17.69 3.86
CA LEU A 21 15.26 -16.89 3.45
C LEU A 21 16.52 -17.18 4.27
N ALA A 22 16.45 -18.02 5.32
CA ALA A 22 17.57 -18.31 6.22
C ALA A 22 18.90 -18.68 5.53
N PRO A 23 18.93 -19.36 4.37
CA PRO A 23 20.19 -19.61 3.65
C PRO A 23 20.90 -18.35 3.11
N TRP A 24 20.17 -17.23 2.95
CA TRP A 24 20.72 -15.94 2.52
C TRP A 24 20.84 -14.96 3.66
N ILE A 25 19.80 -14.88 4.50
CA ILE A 25 19.72 -13.97 5.63
C ILE A 25 18.65 -14.43 6.62
N GLN A 26 18.96 -14.35 7.91
CA GLN A 26 17.97 -14.53 8.97
C GLN A 26 17.29 -13.19 9.23
N ILE A 27 15.95 -13.19 9.28
CA ILE A 27 15.14 -12.01 9.61
C ILE A 27 14.43 -12.28 10.94
N PRO A 28 15.02 -11.83 12.06
CA PRO A 28 14.42 -11.98 13.39
C PRO A 28 13.03 -11.34 13.48
N ARG A 29 12.10 -12.00 14.18
CA ARG A 29 10.70 -11.53 14.31
C ARG A 29 10.59 -10.15 14.95
N ASP A 30 11.50 -9.80 15.85
CA ASP A 30 11.58 -8.50 16.53
C ASP A 30 11.99 -7.35 15.59
N TRP A 31 12.59 -7.64 14.43
CA TRP A 31 12.82 -6.61 13.40
C TRP A 31 11.54 -6.30 12.61
N VAL A 32 10.58 -7.24 12.56
CA VAL A 32 9.40 -7.16 11.69
C VAL A 32 8.25 -6.46 12.41
N GLN A 33 7.90 -5.26 11.96
CA GLN A 33 6.81 -4.47 12.55
C GLN A 33 5.44 -4.89 11.99
N TYR A 34 5.40 -5.24 10.72
CA TYR A 34 4.19 -5.69 10.05
C TYR A 34 4.53 -6.68 8.95
N LEU A 35 3.70 -7.71 8.76
CA LEU A 35 3.95 -8.82 7.85
C LEU A 35 3.16 -8.67 6.53
N THR A 36 1.82 -8.70 6.60
CA THR A 36 0.95 -8.75 5.42
C THR A 36 -0.06 -7.62 5.39
N PRO A 37 -0.31 -6.95 4.24
CA PRO A 37 0.28 -7.23 2.93
C PRO A 37 1.51 -6.36 2.58
N ILE A 38 1.81 -5.35 3.40
CA ILE A 38 3.03 -4.54 3.29
C ILE A 38 4.00 -5.01 4.38
N LEU A 39 4.99 -5.81 4.00
CA LEU A 39 6.05 -6.17 4.93
C LEU A 39 6.81 -4.90 5.34
N SER A 40 7.02 -4.70 6.63
CA SER A 40 7.81 -3.57 7.13
C SER A 40 8.79 -4.02 8.21
N ILE A 41 10.06 -3.72 7.98
CA ILE A 41 11.18 -4.22 8.80
C ILE A 41 12.01 -3.02 9.26
N ARG A 42 12.30 -2.98 10.56
CA ARG A 42 13.22 -2.04 11.18
C ARG A 42 14.30 -2.83 11.91
N PRO A 43 15.45 -3.06 11.26
CA PRO A 43 16.57 -3.71 11.93
C PRO A 43 17.20 -2.77 12.97
N PRO A 44 17.99 -3.30 13.93
CA PRO A 44 18.69 -2.49 14.91
C PRO A 44 19.75 -1.59 14.23
N PRO A 45 20.20 -0.50 14.88
CA PRO A 45 21.14 0.46 14.28
C PRO A 45 22.48 -0.14 13.81
N SER A 46 22.88 -1.29 14.35
CA SER A 46 24.11 -2.00 13.98
C SER A 46 24.00 -2.78 12.67
N VAL A 47 22.81 -2.86 12.07
CA VAL A 47 22.55 -3.64 10.86
C VAL A 47 22.24 -2.69 9.71
N ASP A 48 23.00 -2.83 8.61
CA ASP A 48 22.79 -2.06 7.39
C ASP A 48 21.51 -2.52 6.64
N PRO A 49 20.48 -1.65 6.51
CA PRO A 49 19.27 -2.00 5.78
C PRO A 49 19.51 -2.35 4.31
N ALA A 50 20.50 -1.73 3.65
CA ALA A 50 20.78 -1.99 2.24
C ALA A 50 21.28 -3.42 2.02
N HIS A 51 22.15 -3.90 2.91
CA HIS A 51 22.59 -5.30 2.93
C HIS A 51 21.43 -6.27 3.13
N VAL A 52 20.51 -5.96 4.06
CA VAL A 52 19.31 -6.78 4.31
C VAL A 52 18.44 -6.87 3.06
N VAL A 53 18.12 -5.73 2.44
CA VAL A 53 17.33 -5.67 1.20
C VAL A 53 17.98 -6.48 0.08
N ALA A 54 19.30 -6.35 -0.10
CA ALA A 54 20.03 -7.09 -1.12
C ALA A 54 19.94 -8.60 -0.90
N LYS A 55 20.18 -9.09 0.32
CA LYS A 55 20.12 -10.52 0.63
C LYS A 55 18.72 -11.11 0.59
N MET A 56 17.71 -10.37 1.03
CA MET A 56 16.33 -10.79 0.88
C MET A 56 15.96 -10.95 -0.59
N ASN A 57 16.25 -9.95 -1.43
CA ASN A 57 15.95 -10.04 -2.86
C ASN A 57 16.78 -11.12 -3.58
N GLU A 58 18.02 -11.41 -3.15
CA GLU A 58 18.80 -12.54 -3.65
C GLU A 58 18.06 -13.87 -3.39
N GLY A 59 17.59 -14.08 -2.16
CA GLY A 59 16.83 -15.28 -1.78
C GLY A 59 15.47 -15.39 -2.49
N LEU A 60 14.71 -14.30 -2.53
CA LEU A 60 13.39 -14.24 -3.19
C LEU A 60 13.47 -14.54 -4.69
N ASN A 61 14.55 -14.14 -5.36
CA ASN A 61 14.78 -14.38 -6.79
C ASN A 61 15.52 -15.70 -7.09
N SER A 62 15.91 -16.47 -6.09
CA SER A 62 16.71 -17.70 -6.27
C SER A 62 15.95 -18.88 -6.89
N GLY A 63 14.62 -18.81 -6.92
CA GLY A 63 13.75 -19.94 -7.27
C GLY A 63 13.63 -21.02 -6.19
N LYS A 64 14.29 -20.85 -5.03
CA LYS A 64 14.28 -21.82 -3.91
C LYS A 64 13.29 -21.43 -2.80
N VAL A 65 12.85 -20.18 -2.76
CA VAL A 65 11.81 -19.70 -1.84
C VAL A 65 10.46 -19.84 -2.53
N GLU A 66 9.53 -20.58 -1.92
CA GLU A 66 8.18 -20.76 -2.46
C GLU A 66 7.51 -19.38 -2.61
N ASN A 67 6.97 -19.11 -3.80
CA ASN A 67 6.39 -17.81 -4.17
C ASN A 67 7.33 -16.60 -3.98
N GLY A 68 8.66 -16.79 -3.88
CA GLY A 68 9.60 -15.68 -3.63
C GLY A 68 9.46 -14.52 -4.62
N ALA A 69 9.19 -14.80 -5.89
CA ALA A 69 8.94 -13.79 -6.94
C ALA A 69 7.66 -12.94 -6.73
N LYS A 70 6.85 -13.24 -5.71
CA LYS A 70 5.60 -12.56 -5.34
C LYS A 70 5.76 -11.58 -4.19
N LEU A 71 7.00 -11.42 -3.71
CA LEU A 71 7.38 -10.39 -2.77
C LEU A 71 8.60 -9.67 -3.34
N ARG A 72 8.56 -8.34 -3.35
CA ARG A 72 9.73 -7.53 -3.66
C ARG A 72 10.03 -6.59 -2.51
N VAL A 73 11.28 -6.58 -2.07
CA VAL A 73 11.73 -5.80 -0.92
C VAL A 73 12.53 -4.60 -1.39
N TYR A 74 12.33 -3.45 -0.75
CA TYR A 74 12.92 -2.18 -1.09
C TYR A 74 13.48 -1.50 0.16
N LEU A 75 14.51 -0.69 -0.02
CA LEU A 75 14.71 0.45 0.88
C LEU A 75 13.53 1.41 0.67
N LYS A 76 13.05 2.06 1.73
CA LYS A 76 11.89 2.96 1.62
C LYS A 76 12.13 4.09 0.61
N GLU A 77 13.38 4.53 0.45
CA GLU A 77 13.80 5.56 -0.50
C GLU A 77 13.71 5.09 -1.98
N ASP A 78 13.77 3.77 -2.21
CA ASP A 78 13.74 3.16 -3.54
C ASP A 78 12.32 2.72 -3.97
N LEU A 79 11.31 2.95 -3.11
CA LEU A 79 9.93 2.67 -3.45
C LEU A 79 9.47 3.48 -4.67
N PRO A 80 8.54 2.95 -5.49
CA PRO A 80 7.96 3.70 -6.60
C PRO A 80 7.47 5.08 -6.15
N ARG A 81 8.00 6.14 -6.77
CA ARG A 81 7.72 7.55 -6.36
C ARG A 81 6.23 7.88 -6.26
N ARG A 82 5.41 7.27 -7.12
CA ARG A 82 3.94 7.42 -7.13
C ARG A 82 3.25 7.03 -5.80
N LEU A 83 3.91 6.24 -4.96
CA LEU A 83 3.35 5.83 -3.67
C LEU A 83 3.49 6.92 -2.60
N HIS A 84 4.40 7.89 -2.79
CA HIS A 84 4.69 8.95 -1.83
C HIS A 84 4.97 8.42 -0.39
N TYR A 85 5.57 7.23 -0.28
CA TYR A 85 5.67 6.46 0.96
C TYR A 85 7.11 6.29 1.47
N SER A 86 7.82 7.40 1.69
CA SER A 86 9.22 7.38 2.16
C SER A 86 9.60 8.49 3.13
N ALA A 87 8.98 9.67 3.01
CA ALA A 87 9.34 10.90 3.71
C ALA A 87 8.82 11.00 5.16
N SER A 88 8.95 9.93 5.94
CA SER A 88 8.60 9.91 7.36
C SER A 88 9.48 8.94 8.13
N ASP A 89 9.89 9.33 9.34
CA ASP A 89 10.64 8.47 10.27
C ASP A 89 9.80 7.31 10.82
N ARG A 90 8.47 7.46 10.76
CA ARG A 90 7.54 6.40 11.16
C ARG A 90 7.58 5.23 10.18
N ILE A 91 7.91 5.48 8.91
CA ILE A 91 8.05 4.45 7.88
C ILE A 91 9.37 3.69 8.13
N PRO A 92 9.32 2.37 8.33
CA PRO A 92 10.52 1.55 8.51
C PRO A 92 11.45 1.63 7.28
N PRO A 93 12.78 1.48 7.47
CA PRO A 93 13.75 1.62 6.38
C PRO A 93 13.58 0.55 5.29
N ILE A 94 12.97 -0.59 5.60
CA ILE A 94 12.79 -1.71 4.68
C ILE A 94 11.30 -1.98 4.51
N ILE A 95 10.84 -1.98 3.27
CA ILE A 95 9.44 -2.22 2.88
C ILE A 95 9.37 -3.32 1.83
N GLY A 96 8.56 -4.34 2.07
CA GLY A 96 8.24 -5.38 1.10
C GLY A 96 6.82 -5.22 0.56
N LEU A 97 6.70 -5.21 -0.76
CA LEU A 97 5.42 -5.18 -1.47
C LEU A 97 5.11 -6.59 -1.96
N ALA A 98 4.03 -7.18 -1.44
CA ALA A 98 3.51 -8.44 -1.95
C ALA A 98 2.62 -8.21 -3.18
N ASP A 99 2.64 -9.17 -4.11
CA ASP A 99 1.66 -9.24 -5.21
C ASP A 99 0.23 -9.36 -4.63
N GLU A 100 -0.74 -8.88 -5.38
CA GLU A 100 -2.16 -8.87 -4.99
C GLU A 100 -2.63 -10.28 -4.54
N GLY A 101 -3.19 -10.34 -3.32
CA GLY A 101 -3.72 -11.56 -2.73
C GLY A 101 -2.68 -12.52 -2.13
N PHE A 102 -1.38 -12.18 -2.16
CA PHE A 102 -0.33 -12.90 -1.43
C PHE A 102 -0.20 -12.39 0.01
N LYS A 103 0.20 -13.28 0.92
CA LYS A 103 0.57 -12.94 2.29
C LYS A 103 2.04 -13.24 2.52
N VAL A 104 2.67 -12.41 3.35
CA VAL A 104 3.97 -12.68 3.96
C VAL A 104 3.75 -13.14 5.40
N GLU A 105 4.37 -14.24 5.78
CA GLU A 105 4.31 -14.77 7.15
C GLU A 105 5.72 -15.06 7.65
N GLN A 106 5.91 -15.17 8.97
CA GLN A 106 7.24 -15.46 9.51
C GLN A 106 7.66 -16.91 9.17
N ASN A 107 6.81 -17.87 9.53
CA ASN A 107 7.11 -19.30 9.42
C ASN A 107 5.87 -20.12 9.05
N ARG A 108 6.10 -21.39 8.70
CA ARG A 108 5.05 -22.34 8.33
C ARG A 108 4.40 -22.91 9.59
N THR A 109 3.18 -22.45 9.91
CA THR A 109 2.37 -23.02 11.01
C THR A 109 1.53 -24.22 10.56
N GLY A 110 1.29 -24.35 9.25
CA GLY A 110 0.43 -25.38 8.66
C GLY A 110 -1.06 -25.03 8.67
N GLU A 111 -1.43 -23.86 9.21
CA GLU A 111 -2.79 -23.35 9.21
C GLU A 111 -3.19 -22.86 7.83
N LYS A 112 -4.39 -23.23 7.38
CA LYS A 112 -4.97 -22.75 6.13
C LYS A 112 -6.00 -21.69 6.47
N GLU A 113 -5.60 -20.44 6.42
CA GLU A 113 -6.51 -19.32 6.62
C GLU A 113 -6.93 -18.71 5.29
N CYS A 114 -8.25 -18.67 5.09
CA CYS A 114 -8.90 -17.95 4.03
C CYS A 114 -9.54 -16.69 4.62
N GLY A 115 -9.31 -15.54 4.00
CA GLY A 115 -9.85 -14.26 4.46
C GLY A 115 -9.86 -13.19 3.38
N GLY A 116 -10.02 -11.95 3.82
CA GLY A 116 -9.84 -10.77 2.98
C GLY A 116 -8.69 -9.92 3.51
N ALA A 117 -7.93 -9.30 2.61
CA ALA A 117 -6.89 -8.35 2.95
C ALA A 117 -6.95 -7.12 2.04
N HIS A 118 -6.33 -6.05 2.52
CA HIS A 118 -6.20 -4.77 1.83
C HIS A 118 -4.90 -4.08 2.26
N GLY A 119 -4.49 -3.05 1.51
CA GLY A 119 -3.23 -2.36 1.71
C GLY A 119 -2.14 -2.78 0.72
N TYR A 120 -2.47 -3.55 -0.31
CA TYR A 120 -1.59 -3.77 -1.45
C TYR A 120 -1.36 -2.46 -2.24
N ASP A 121 -0.57 -2.55 -3.31
CA ASP A 121 -0.33 -1.43 -4.21
C ASP A 121 -1.63 -0.73 -4.63
N ASN A 122 -1.70 0.59 -4.42
CA ASN A 122 -2.90 1.40 -4.68
C ASN A 122 -3.31 1.46 -6.16
N ALA A 123 -2.43 1.02 -7.08
CA ALA A 123 -2.75 0.90 -8.50
C ALA A 123 -3.64 -0.30 -8.82
N PHE A 124 -3.67 -1.32 -7.94
CA PHE A 124 -4.50 -2.50 -8.14
C PHE A 124 -5.98 -2.16 -8.14
N PHE A 125 -6.74 -2.76 -9.06
CA PHE A 125 -8.16 -2.50 -9.18
C PHE A 125 -8.92 -2.91 -7.92
N SER A 126 -8.52 -4.01 -7.28
CA SER A 126 -9.14 -4.47 -6.03
C SER A 126 -8.94 -3.54 -4.84
N MET A 127 -7.93 -2.67 -4.88
CA MET A 127 -7.63 -1.69 -3.83
C MET A 127 -8.36 -0.35 -4.03
N ARG A 128 -9.00 -0.16 -5.19
CA ARG A 128 -9.81 1.03 -5.45
C ARG A 128 -11.07 1.02 -4.60
N THR A 129 -11.52 2.21 -4.25
CA THR A 129 -12.70 2.42 -3.39
C THR A 129 -13.77 3.25 -4.09
N ILE A 130 -14.89 3.44 -3.41
CA ILE A 130 -16.06 4.15 -3.94
C ILE A 130 -15.98 5.66 -3.68
N PHE A 131 -16.54 6.43 -4.61
CA PHE A 131 -16.90 7.82 -4.40
C PHE A 131 -18.27 8.09 -5.01
N ILE A 132 -19.19 8.64 -4.23
CA ILE A 132 -20.51 9.08 -4.68
C ILE A 132 -20.77 10.48 -4.12
N GLY A 133 -20.78 11.47 -5.00
CA GLY A 133 -21.21 12.83 -4.72
C GLY A 133 -22.69 13.01 -5.01
N HIS A 134 -23.47 13.44 -4.01
CA HIS A 134 -24.89 13.74 -4.15
C HIS A 134 -25.22 15.03 -3.39
N GLY A 135 -25.85 15.98 -4.07
CA GLY A 135 -26.19 17.28 -3.51
C GLY A 135 -26.27 18.35 -4.59
N PRO A 136 -26.62 19.60 -4.23
CA PRO A 136 -26.86 20.69 -5.19
C PRO A 136 -25.60 21.10 -5.98
N ARG A 137 -24.41 20.84 -5.43
CA ARG A 137 -23.13 21.13 -6.10
C ARG A 137 -22.67 20.02 -7.04
N PHE A 138 -23.34 18.87 -7.09
CA PHE A 138 -22.99 17.75 -7.96
C PHE A 138 -24.00 17.59 -9.11
N ALA A 139 -23.50 17.34 -10.31
CA ALA A 139 -24.35 17.02 -11.45
C ALA A 139 -25.07 15.67 -11.26
N ARG A 140 -26.36 15.62 -11.58
CA ARG A 140 -27.15 14.38 -11.50
C ARG A 140 -26.71 13.38 -12.57
N GLY A 141 -26.51 12.12 -12.18
CA GLY A 141 -26.21 11.02 -13.11
C GLY A 141 -24.84 11.09 -13.81
N LYS A 142 -23.97 12.03 -13.43
CA LYS A 142 -22.64 12.19 -14.04
C LYS A 142 -21.68 11.12 -13.50
N LYS A 143 -21.03 10.39 -14.41
CA LYS A 143 -19.85 9.57 -14.11
C LYS A 143 -18.59 10.38 -14.46
N ILE A 144 -17.56 10.29 -13.62
CA ILE A 144 -16.27 10.95 -13.83
C ILE A 144 -15.15 9.90 -13.88
N PRO A 145 -13.99 10.22 -14.47
CA PRO A 145 -12.81 9.36 -14.39
C PRO A 145 -12.40 9.07 -12.94
N SER A 146 -11.65 7.98 -12.72
CA SER A 146 -11.04 7.71 -11.42
C SER A 146 -10.06 8.82 -11.03
N PHE A 147 -9.97 9.09 -9.74
CA PHE A 147 -9.08 10.10 -9.15
C PHE A 147 -8.61 9.63 -7.77
N GLU A 148 -7.59 10.27 -7.22
CA GLU A 148 -7.01 9.93 -5.92
C GLU A 148 -7.78 10.59 -4.77
N ASN A 149 -7.91 9.89 -3.64
CA ASN A 149 -8.73 10.39 -2.52
C ASN A 149 -8.18 11.68 -1.87
N VAL A 150 -6.90 12.02 -2.08
CA VAL A 150 -6.30 13.28 -1.62
C VAL A 150 -7.02 14.51 -2.20
N GLU A 151 -7.66 14.35 -3.36
CA GLU A 151 -8.43 15.40 -4.02
C GLU A 151 -9.76 15.74 -3.31
N ILE A 152 -10.27 14.82 -2.47
CA ILE A 152 -11.55 14.98 -1.78
C ILE A 152 -11.52 16.17 -0.81
N TYR A 153 -10.36 16.47 -0.22
CA TYR A 153 -10.21 17.62 0.68
C TYR A 153 -10.63 18.92 -0.01
N ASN A 154 -10.08 19.18 -1.20
CA ASN A 154 -10.38 20.39 -1.96
C ASN A 154 -11.85 20.43 -2.40
N LEU A 155 -12.46 19.28 -2.73
CA LEU A 155 -13.90 19.21 -3.02
C LEU A 155 -14.74 19.67 -1.82
N VAL A 156 -14.43 19.16 -0.62
CA VAL A 156 -15.17 19.49 0.60
C VAL A 156 -15.02 20.97 0.93
N THR A 157 -13.80 21.52 0.87
CA THR A 157 -13.58 22.94 1.17
C THR A 157 -14.27 23.86 0.17
N SER A 158 -14.32 23.49 -1.12
CA SER A 158 -15.03 24.26 -2.16
C SER A 158 -16.56 24.19 -2.05
N ILE A 159 -17.11 23.10 -1.49
CA ILE A 159 -18.54 22.98 -1.21
C ILE A 159 -18.92 23.84 0.01
N LEU A 160 -18.08 23.84 1.05
CA LEU A 160 -18.30 24.58 2.29
C LEU A 160 -17.95 26.08 2.19
N ASP A 161 -17.37 26.51 1.08
CA ASP A 161 -16.88 27.88 0.86
C ASP A 161 -15.88 28.33 1.94
N ILE A 162 -14.91 27.47 2.24
CA ILE A 162 -13.85 27.75 3.21
C ILE A 162 -12.48 27.70 2.56
N LYS A 163 -11.55 28.50 3.10
CA LYS A 163 -10.15 28.45 2.70
C LYS A 163 -9.49 27.19 3.26
N GLY A 164 -9.25 26.21 2.39
CA GLY A 164 -8.52 25.00 2.72
C GLY A 164 -7.06 25.29 3.13
N ALA A 165 -6.53 24.45 4.01
CA ALA A 165 -5.11 24.41 4.34
C ALA A 165 -4.29 23.83 3.16
N PRO A 166 -2.98 24.10 3.09
CA PRO A 166 -2.09 23.45 2.12
C PRO A 166 -2.17 21.93 2.21
N ASN A 167 -2.33 21.27 1.06
CA ASN A 167 -2.47 19.82 0.95
C ASN A 167 -1.92 19.34 -0.41
N ASN A 168 -1.95 18.03 -0.67
CA ASN A 168 -1.40 17.44 -1.88
C ASN A 168 -2.40 17.30 -3.05
N GLY A 169 -3.68 17.62 -2.84
CA GLY A 169 -4.68 17.65 -3.90
C GLY A 169 -4.51 18.86 -4.82
N SER A 170 -4.93 18.69 -6.07
CA SER A 170 -4.88 19.71 -7.12
C SER A 170 -5.96 20.78 -6.87
N THR A 171 -5.57 22.05 -6.88
CA THR A 171 -6.51 23.16 -6.61
C THR A 171 -7.60 23.30 -7.67
N SER A 172 -7.35 22.85 -8.90
CA SER A 172 -8.31 22.89 -10.01
C SER A 172 -9.23 21.67 -10.08
N PHE A 173 -8.99 20.64 -9.26
CA PHE A 173 -9.80 19.42 -9.31
C PHE A 173 -11.30 19.66 -9.03
N PRO A 174 -11.69 20.53 -8.06
CA PRO A 174 -13.10 20.81 -7.81
C PRO A 174 -13.88 21.29 -9.03
N ASP A 175 -13.26 22.07 -9.90
CA ASP A 175 -13.90 22.62 -11.11
C ASP A 175 -14.25 21.52 -12.13
N SER A 176 -13.56 20.38 -12.08
CA SER A 176 -13.85 19.22 -12.95
C SER A 176 -15.06 18.39 -12.47
N VAL A 177 -15.39 18.47 -11.19
CA VAL A 177 -16.38 17.61 -10.53
C VAL A 177 -17.65 18.37 -10.16
N LEU A 178 -17.51 19.56 -9.57
CA LEU A 178 -18.60 20.37 -9.07
C LEU A 178 -19.25 21.20 -10.17
N LEU A 179 -20.52 21.53 -9.97
CA LEU A 179 -21.20 22.53 -10.80
C LEU A 179 -20.63 23.93 -10.49
N PRO A 180 -20.61 24.83 -11.51
CA PRO A 180 -20.27 26.23 -11.31
C PRO A 180 -21.11 26.85 -10.19
N VAL A 181 -20.53 27.78 -9.45
CA VAL A 181 -21.26 28.59 -8.48
C VAL A 181 -22.18 29.54 -9.27
N ALA A 182 -23.45 29.61 -8.88
CA ALA A 182 -24.43 30.51 -9.47
C ALA A 182 -24.24 31.95 -8.97
#